data_AF-A0A246K3L4-F1
#
_entry.id   AF-A0A246K3L4-F1
#
_cell.length_a   1.000
_cell.length_b   1.000
_cell.length_c   1.000
_cell.angle_alpha   90.00
_cell.angle_beta   90.00
_cell.angle_gamma   90.00
#
_symmetry.space_group_name_H-M   'P 1'
#
loop_
_entity.id
_entity.type
_entity.pdbx_description
1 polymer ?
#
loop_
_entity_poly.entity_id
_entity_poly.type
_entity_poly.pdbx_seq_one_letter_code
_entity_poly.pdbx_strand_id
1 'polypeptide(L)'
;MIVWACEPCNRRKAELEDDLSAISMQPDPWGAHARNDVRLRNEAERKAKTKSRRSGKPVKDSQEQFSISHTFGGAELKFSFTSAPQADEARIIELVRMQVMAFFYWITIQPGEVNGRFWQGSFFPLQPVRRADWGNEQLLFFMAETKHWDWRVHAVTADGYFKLAIKKHIDELLWSFAVEWNESYRIVGFFGDTAGLIMLRDRLPELAMQTIHAKGDDWVRHRREVPLCDEDDKLFSPPDDTFDQSAGGE
;
A
#
# COMPACT_ATOMS: atom_id res chain seq x y z
N MET A 1 9.65 -11.83 -9.77
CA MET A 1 9.18 -12.35 -11.06
C MET A 1 7.65 -12.41 -11.05
N ILE A 2 6.97 -11.96 -12.10
CA ILE A 2 5.59 -12.41 -12.40
C ILE A 2 5.76 -13.64 -13.28
N VAL A 3 5.30 -14.77 -12.75
CA VAL A 3 5.33 -16.06 -13.45
C VAL A 3 4.54 -15.91 -14.75
N TRP A 4 5.20 -16.19 -15.88
CA TRP A 4 4.65 -16.17 -17.25
C TRP A 4 4.44 -14.77 -17.87
N ALA A 5 4.94 -13.72 -17.22
CA ALA A 5 5.01 -12.41 -17.87
C ALA A 5 6.18 -12.33 -18.86
N CYS A 6 6.00 -11.50 -19.89
CA CYS A 6 7.03 -11.20 -20.88
C CYS A 6 8.31 -10.62 -20.23
N GLU A 7 9.48 -10.78 -20.86
CA GLU A 7 10.73 -10.21 -20.33
C GLU A 7 10.63 -8.68 -20.09
N PRO A 8 10.10 -7.86 -21.02
CA PRO A 8 9.88 -6.43 -20.76
C PRO A 8 8.97 -6.15 -19.55
N CYS A 9 7.94 -6.96 -19.37
CA CYS A 9 6.98 -6.86 -18.27
C CYS A 9 7.68 -7.12 -16.93
N ASN A 10 8.48 -8.19 -16.87
CA ASN A 10 9.27 -8.54 -15.69
C ASN A 10 10.35 -7.49 -15.38
N ARG A 11 10.99 -6.91 -16.41
CA ARG A 11 11.97 -5.83 -16.25
C ARG A 11 11.31 -4.56 -15.68
N ARG A 12 10.18 -4.13 -16.25
CA ARG A 12 9.41 -2.98 -15.75
C ARG A 12 8.98 -3.16 -14.30
N LYS A 13 8.51 -4.36 -13.93
CA LYS A 13 8.21 -4.68 -12.53
C LYS A 13 9.45 -4.55 -11.65
N ALA A 14 10.57 -5.15 -12.04
CA ALA A 14 11.81 -5.09 -11.25
C ALA A 14 12.27 -3.63 -11.05
N GLU A 15 12.13 -2.79 -12.07
CA GLU A 15 12.42 -1.36 -11.98
C GLU A 15 11.50 -0.62 -11.00
N LEU A 16 10.23 -1.02 -10.87
CA LEU A 16 9.29 -0.47 -9.89
C LEU A 16 9.54 -1.00 -8.47
N GLU A 17 10.01 -2.24 -8.33
CA GLU A 17 10.29 -2.87 -7.03
C GLU A 17 11.56 -2.33 -6.37
N ASP A 18 12.55 -1.90 -7.14
CA ASP A 18 13.86 -1.51 -6.64
C ASP A 18 13.80 -0.37 -5.61
N ASP A 19 13.18 0.76 -5.97
CA ASP A 19 13.05 1.91 -5.07
C ASP A 19 11.98 1.71 -4.00
N LEU A 20 10.82 1.11 -4.33
CA LEU A 20 9.77 0.86 -3.33
C LEU A 20 10.24 -0.10 -2.24
N SER A 21 10.96 -1.17 -2.60
CA SER A 21 11.52 -2.10 -1.61
C SER A 21 12.56 -1.42 -0.74
N ALA A 22 13.43 -0.57 -1.32
CA ALA A 22 14.42 0.15 -0.54
C ALA A 22 13.77 1.14 0.45
N ILE A 23 12.73 1.86 0.00
CA ILE A 23 12.01 2.87 0.79
C ILE A 23 11.18 2.23 1.90
N SER A 24 10.42 1.17 1.60
CA SER A 24 9.58 0.48 2.60
C SER A 24 10.38 -0.25 3.69
N MET A 25 11.67 -0.52 3.47
CA MET A 25 12.54 -1.10 4.49
C MET A 25 13.17 -0.05 5.43
N GLN A 26 13.19 1.23 5.04
CA GLN A 26 13.82 2.26 5.85
C GLN A 26 13.07 2.50 7.16
N PRO A 27 13.78 2.91 8.23
CA PRO A 27 13.13 3.32 9.45
C PRO A 27 12.33 4.62 9.25
N ASP A 28 11.44 4.88 10.20
CA ASP A 28 10.76 6.16 10.32
C ASP A 28 11.74 7.31 10.71
N PRO A 29 11.28 8.58 10.76
CA PRO A 29 12.13 9.70 11.15
C PRO A 29 12.75 9.60 12.55
N TRP A 30 12.23 8.73 13.42
CA TRP A 30 12.76 8.47 14.77
C TRP A 30 13.76 7.30 14.80
N GLY A 31 14.04 6.67 13.65
CA GLY A 31 14.98 5.56 13.54
C GLY A 31 14.34 4.20 13.87
N ALA A 32 13.02 4.12 14.04
CA ALA A 32 12.34 2.86 14.31
C ALA A 32 11.98 2.16 13.00
N HIS A 33 12.35 0.87 12.89
CA HIS A 33 11.88 0.01 11.82
C HIS A 33 10.49 -0.53 12.15
N ALA A 34 9.69 -0.80 11.10
CA ALA A 34 8.36 -1.37 11.25
C ALA A 34 8.35 -2.71 12.02
N ARG A 35 9.43 -3.48 11.92
CA ARG A 35 9.65 -4.71 12.67
C ARG A 35 11.01 -4.69 13.35
N ASN A 36 11.08 -5.16 14.60
CA ASN A 36 12.35 -5.35 15.30
C ASN A 36 13.04 -6.63 14.83
N ASP A 37 13.53 -6.63 13.58
CA ASP A 37 14.25 -7.73 12.96
C ASP A 37 15.63 -7.26 12.47
N VAL A 38 16.69 -7.96 12.88
CA VAL A 38 18.07 -7.70 12.46
C VAL A 38 18.24 -7.87 10.94
N ARG A 39 17.52 -8.82 10.32
CA ARG A 39 17.57 -9.04 8.86
C ARG A 39 17.03 -7.83 8.11
N LEU A 40 15.91 -7.27 8.58
CA LEU A 40 15.33 -6.06 8.01
C LEU A 40 16.29 -4.87 8.10
N ARG A 41 16.94 -4.69 9.27
CA ARG A 41 17.93 -3.61 9.46
C ARG A 41 19.10 -3.74 8.50
N ASN A 42 19.72 -4.92 8.43
CA ASN A 42 20.86 -5.16 7.56
C ASN A 42 20.50 -4.96 6.08
N GLU A 43 19.32 -5.43 5.66
CA GLU A 43 18.85 -5.28 4.29
C GLU A 43 18.48 -3.81 3.97
N ALA A 44 17.88 -3.10 4.92
CA ALA A 44 17.57 -1.68 4.80
C ALA A 44 18.84 -0.85 4.63
N GLU A 45 19.89 -1.10 5.42
CA GLU A 45 21.20 -0.46 5.30
C GLU A 45 21.86 -0.75 3.94
N ARG A 46 21.79 -2.01 3.49
CA ARG A 46 22.31 -2.43 2.18
C ARG A 46 21.60 -1.69 1.04
N LYS A 47 20.26 -1.61 1.09
CA LYS A 47 19.42 -0.95 0.09
C LYS A 47 19.34 0.57 0.23
N ALA A 48 19.84 1.15 1.33
CA ALA A 48 19.84 2.59 1.53
C ALA A 48 20.67 3.34 0.45
N LYS A 49 21.59 2.63 -0.21
CA LYS A 49 22.39 3.11 -1.34
C LYS A 49 21.64 3.12 -2.68
N THR A 50 20.49 2.45 -2.77
CA THR A 50 19.64 2.45 -3.97
C THR A 50 19.17 3.86 -4.27
N LYS A 51 19.10 4.23 -5.56
CA LYS A 51 18.69 5.57 -5.99
C LYS A 51 17.16 5.71 -5.94
N SER A 52 16.66 6.65 -5.16
CA SER A 52 15.24 7.05 -5.20
C SER A 52 14.94 7.70 -6.54
N ARG A 53 13.86 7.26 -7.20
CA ARG A 53 13.43 7.82 -8.49
C ARG A 53 12.76 9.18 -8.33
N ARG A 54 12.18 9.45 -7.16
CA ARG A 54 11.55 10.74 -6.83
C ARG A 54 12.58 11.84 -6.60
N SER A 55 13.61 11.58 -5.79
CA SER A 55 14.63 12.61 -5.45
C SER A 55 15.86 12.60 -6.36
N GLY A 56 16.10 11.48 -7.06
CA GLY A 56 17.34 11.24 -7.80
C GLY A 56 18.57 10.97 -6.91
N LYS A 57 18.42 10.92 -5.58
CA LYS A 57 19.49 10.70 -4.59
C LYS A 57 19.45 9.26 -4.06
N PRO A 58 20.51 8.76 -3.41
CA PRO A 58 20.42 7.55 -2.60
C PRO A 58 19.27 7.65 -1.58
N VAL A 59 18.58 6.55 -1.30
CA VAL A 59 17.44 6.52 -0.36
C VAL A 59 17.83 7.08 1.01
N LYS A 60 19.03 6.75 1.53
CA LYS A 60 19.55 7.33 2.78
C LYS A 60 19.63 8.86 2.80
N ASP A 61 19.81 9.49 1.62
CA ASP A 61 19.99 10.93 1.45
C ASP A 61 18.71 11.59 0.88
N SER A 62 17.59 10.85 0.86
CA SER A 62 16.31 11.26 0.28
C SER A 62 15.28 11.70 1.32
N GLN A 63 15.71 12.04 2.54
CA GLN A 63 14.84 12.69 3.51
C GLN A 63 14.40 14.05 2.94
N GLU A 64 13.09 14.33 2.99
CA GLU A 64 12.58 15.61 2.53
C GLU A 64 12.58 16.59 3.70
N GLN A 65 13.28 17.72 3.54
CA GLN A 65 13.24 18.82 4.50
C GLN A 65 12.37 19.94 3.94
N PHE A 66 11.37 20.37 4.69
CA PHE A 66 10.62 21.57 4.36
C PHE A 66 10.63 22.53 5.55
N SER A 67 10.85 23.81 5.27
CA SER A 67 10.86 24.86 6.29
C SER A 67 9.73 25.84 6.06
N ILE A 68 8.92 26.08 7.09
CA ILE A 68 7.90 27.12 7.09
C ILE A 68 8.43 28.26 7.97
N SER A 69 8.61 29.44 7.38
CA SER A 69 8.89 30.67 8.11
C SER A 69 7.62 31.49 8.25
N HIS A 70 7.26 31.89 9.46
CA HIS A 70 6.13 32.75 9.74
C HIS A 70 6.52 33.86 10.72
N THR A 71 6.16 35.10 10.42
CA THR A 71 6.39 36.23 11.33
C THR A 71 5.15 36.47 12.16
N PHE A 72 5.23 36.29 13.48
CA PHE A 72 4.13 36.54 14.41
C PHE A 72 4.56 37.55 15.46
N GLY A 73 3.88 38.69 15.55
CA GLY A 73 4.12 39.71 16.59
C GLY A 73 5.54 40.28 16.62
N GLY A 74 6.23 40.36 15.47
CA GLY A 74 7.62 40.83 15.38
C GLY A 74 8.69 39.75 15.62
N ALA A 75 8.30 38.51 15.93
CA ALA A 75 9.19 37.36 16.00
C ALA A 75 9.11 36.53 14.71
N GLU A 76 10.25 36.03 14.21
CA GLU A 76 10.30 35.07 13.12
C GLU A 76 10.33 33.65 13.67
N LEU A 77 9.28 32.88 13.40
CA LEU A 77 9.17 31.47 13.74
C LEU A 77 9.52 30.65 12.50
N LYS A 78 10.58 29.84 12.60
CA LYS A 78 10.98 28.89 11.55
C LYS A 78 10.77 27.47 12.04
N PHE A 79 9.86 26.76 11.41
CA PHE A 79 9.63 25.34 11.65
C PHE A 79 10.30 24.55 10.53
N SER A 80 11.20 23.62 10.89
CA SER A 80 11.80 22.68 9.95
C SER A 80 11.22 21.31 10.19
N PHE A 81 10.70 20.68 9.15
CA PHE A 81 10.13 19.35 9.17
C PHE A 81 11.00 18.43 8.31
N THR A 82 11.23 17.21 8.80
CA THR A 82 11.96 16.17 8.08
C THR A 82 11.03 14.99 7.87
N SER A 83 10.83 14.57 6.63
CA SER A 83 10.07 13.37 6.28
C SER A 83 11.02 12.25 5.82
N ALA A 84 10.61 11.01 6.08
CA ALA A 84 11.31 9.84 5.54
C ALA A 84 11.24 9.83 4.00
N PRO A 85 12.17 9.15 3.30
CA PRO A 85 12.14 9.02 1.85
C PRO A 85 10.77 8.58 1.35
N GLN A 86 10.19 9.35 0.43
CA GLN A 86 8.88 9.05 -0.15
C GLN A 86 9.05 8.35 -1.49
N ALA A 87 8.25 7.32 -1.72
CA ALA A 87 8.10 6.75 -3.05
C ALA A 87 7.20 7.66 -3.90
N ASP A 88 7.32 7.51 -5.22
CA ASP A 88 6.39 8.12 -6.17
C ASP A 88 5.09 7.31 -6.17
N GLU A 89 3.97 7.97 -5.88
CA GLU A 89 2.65 7.36 -5.80
C GLU A 89 2.25 6.67 -7.11
N ALA A 90 2.53 7.28 -8.26
CA ALA A 90 2.19 6.69 -9.56
C ALA A 90 2.96 5.38 -9.79
N ARG A 91 4.20 5.30 -9.31
CA ARG A 91 5.03 4.08 -9.38
C ARG A 91 4.52 3.00 -8.44
N ILE A 92 4.09 3.36 -7.23
CA ILE A 92 3.45 2.43 -6.30
C ILE A 92 2.18 1.86 -6.93
N ILE A 93 1.28 2.72 -7.40
CA ILE A 93 0.01 2.30 -8.01
C ILE A 93 0.25 1.36 -9.19
N GLU A 94 1.24 1.64 -10.04
CA GLU A 94 1.57 0.77 -11.16
C GLU A 94 2.11 -0.59 -10.70
N LEU A 95 2.99 -0.63 -9.69
CA LEU A 95 3.50 -1.89 -9.16
C LEU A 95 2.38 -2.75 -8.58
N VAL A 96 1.47 -2.13 -7.83
CA VAL A 96 0.29 -2.79 -7.26
C VAL A 96 -0.58 -3.35 -8.36
N ARG A 97 -0.89 -2.54 -9.37
CA ARG A 97 -1.68 -2.98 -10.52
C ARG A 97 -1.06 -4.21 -11.16
N MET A 98 0.26 -4.22 -11.38
CA MET A 98 0.97 -5.38 -11.94
C MET A 98 0.90 -6.62 -11.03
N GLN A 99 1.07 -6.45 -9.72
CA GLN A 99 0.99 -7.55 -8.75
C GLN A 99 -0.42 -8.11 -8.64
N VAL A 100 -1.44 -7.26 -8.45
CA VAL A 100 -2.84 -7.65 -8.40
C VAL A 100 -3.27 -8.32 -9.72
N MET A 101 -2.83 -7.81 -10.87
CA MET A 101 -3.09 -8.43 -12.18
C MET A 101 -2.50 -9.82 -12.31
N ALA A 102 -1.27 -10.04 -11.82
CA ALA A 102 -0.66 -11.36 -11.85
C ALA A 102 -1.47 -12.37 -11.02
N PHE A 103 -1.87 -12.00 -9.80
CA PHE A 103 -2.66 -12.89 -8.95
C PHE A 103 -4.08 -13.08 -9.47
N PHE A 104 -4.72 -12.04 -9.99
CA PHE A 104 -6.05 -12.12 -10.59
C PHE A 104 -6.06 -13.03 -11.84
N TYR A 105 -5.06 -12.87 -12.71
CA TYR A 105 -4.87 -13.74 -13.87
C TYR A 105 -4.73 -15.19 -13.42
N TRP A 106 -3.91 -15.45 -12.40
CA TRP A 106 -3.70 -16.81 -11.89
C TRP A 106 -4.99 -17.46 -11.36
N ILE A 107 -5.78 -16.77 -10.54
CA ILE A 107 -7.02 -17.35 -9.97
C ILE A 107 -8.16 -17.53 -10.97
N THR A 108 -8.01 -17.00 -12.19
CA THR A 108 -9.04 -17.09 -13.24
C THR A 108 -8.73 -18.14 -14.30
N ILE A 109 -7.62 -18.87 -14.16
CA ILE A 109 -7.31 -20.05 -15.00
C ILE A 109 -8.29 -21.17 -14.66
N GLN A 110 -9.05 -21.64 -15.64
CA GLN A 110 -9.98 -22.77 -15.47
C GLN A 110 -9.31 -24.10 -15.84
N PRO A 111 -9.81 -25.25 -15.33
CA PRO A 111 -9.31 -26.56 -15.75
C PRO A 111 -9.39 -26.73 -17.27
N GLY A 112 -8.25 -27.06 -17.90
CA GLY A 112 -8.14 -27.20 -19.35
C GLY A 112 -7.78 -25.91 -20.10
N GLU A 113 -7.75 -24.76 -19.42
CA GLU A 113 -7.23 -23.51 -19.97
C GLU A 113 -5.75 -23.32 -19.59
N VAL A 114 -4.97 -22.74 -20.50
CA VAL A 114 -3.58 -22.32 -20.23
C VAL A 114 -3.47 -20.84 -19.85
N ASN A 115 -4.54 -20.08 -20.08
CA ASN A 115 -4.57 -18.64 -19.89
C ASN A 115 -5.64 -18.24 -18.88
N GLY A 116 -5.30 -17.29 -18.02
CA GLY A 116 -6.25 -16.61 -17.14
C GLY A 116 -6.98 -15.49 -17.84
N ARG A 117 -7.79 -14.78 -17.07
CA ARG A 117 -8.58 -13.63 -17.52
C ARG A 117 -8.05 -12.34 -16.91
N PHE A 118 -8.34 -11.23 -17.57
CA PHE A 118 -8.11 -9.90 -17.04
C PHE A 118 -9.42 -9.35 -16.48
N TRP A 119 -9.34 -8.57 -15.39
CA TRP A 119 -10.53 -7.91 -14.87
C TRP A 119 -11.04 -6.90 -15.89
N GLN A 120 -12.36 -6.73 -15.94
CA GLN A 120 -13.02 -5.76 -16.78
C GLN A 120 -13.36 -4.51 -15.96
N GLY A 121 -13.42 -3.35 -16.61
CA GLY A 121 -13.77 -2.09 -15.97
C GLY A 121 -12.57 -1.34 -15.38
N SER A 122 -12.78 -0.72 -14.22
CA SER A 122 -11.85 0.27 -13.67
C SER A 122 -11.00 -0.30 -12.52
N PHE A 123 -9.84 0.32 -12.29
CA PHE A 123 -8.95 0.03 -11.15
C PHE A 123 -8.87 1.28 -10.28
N PHE A 124 -9.39 1.19 -9.05
CA PHE A 124 -9.57 2.28 -8.12
C PHE A 124 -8.72 2.06 -6.85
N PRO A 125 -7.40 2.36 -6.91
CA PRO A 125 -6.54 2.33 -5.74
C PRO A 125 -6.91 3.49 -4.81
N LEU A 126 -6.93 3.23 -3.52
CA LEU A 126 -6.88 4.28 -2.51
C LEU A 126 -5.43 4.75 -2.34
N GLN A 127 -5.23 5.81 -1.57
CA GLN A 127 -3.89 6.35 -1.31
C GLN A 127 -2.98 5.29 -0.66
N PRO A 128 -1.70 5.21 -1.04
CA PRO A 128 -0.72 4.40 -0.31
C PRO A 128 -0.47 5.01 1.09
N VAL A 129 -0.39 4.15 2.11
CA VAL A 129 -0.28 4.58 3.51
C VAL A 129 0.87 3.91 4.24
N ARG A 130 1.49 4.68 5.15
CA ARG A 130 2.49 4.18 6.10
C ARG A 130 1.83 3.59 7.33
N ARG A 131 2.56 2.73 8.05
CA ARG A 131 2.10 2.12 9.31
C ARG A 131 1.56 3.11 10.33
N ALA A 132 2.21 4.27 10.46
CA ALA A 132 1.81 5.32 11.37
C ALA A 132 0.39 5.86 11.12
N ASP A 133 -0.17 5.64 9.93
CA ASP A 133 -1.49 6.12 9.51
C ASP A 133 -2.47 4.99 9.13
N TRP A 134 -2.18 3.77 9.55
CA TRP A 134 -3.00 2.60 9.25
C TRP A 134 -4.42 2.63 9.80
N GLY A 135 -4.66 3.44 10.84
CA GLY A 135 -5.95 3.65 11.49
C GLY A 135 -6.73 4.82 10.92
N ASN A 136 -6.35 5.36 9.75
CA ASN A 136 -7.14 6.41 9.12
C ASN A 136 -8.52 5.90 8.66
N GLU A 137 -9.46 6.84 8.54
CA GLU A 137 -10.86 6.53 8.27
C GLU A 137 -11.10 5.79 6.95
N GLN A 138 -10.26 6.02 5.93
CA GLN A 138 -10.39 5.33 4.65
C GLN A 138 -9.98 3.85 4.73
N LEU A 139 -8.92 3.53 5.47
CA LEU A 139 -8.54 2.13 5.70
C LEU A 139 -9.54 1.41 6.60
N LEU A 140 -10.02 2.08 7.65
CA LEU A 140 -11.07 1.53 8.51
C LEU A 140 -12.35 1.27 7.71
N PHE A 141 -12.76 2.21 6.87
CA PHE A 141 -13.88 2.03 5.93
C PHE A 141 -13.65 0.83 5.00
N PHE A 142 -12.48 0.74 4.37
CA PHE A 142 -12.15 -0.36 3.47
C PHE A 142 -12.22 -1.73 4.17
N MET A 143 -11.66 -1.84 5.37
CA MET A 143 -11.71 -3.08 6.16
C MET A 143 -13.14 -3.46 6.53
N ALA A 144 -13.97 -2.49 6.93
CA ALA A 144 -15.36 -2.72 7.25
C ALA A 144 -16.18 -3.15 6.02
N GLU A 145 -16.03 -2.44 4.90
CA GLU A 145 -16.74 -2.69 3.65
C GLU A 145 -16.44 -4.08 3.08
N THR A 146 -15.17 -4.49 3.14
CA THR A 146 -14.69 -5.74 2.54
C THR A 146 -14.66 -6.93 3.51
N LYS A 147 -15.16 -6.74 4.73
CA LYS A 147 -15.13 -7.76 5.79
C LYS A 147 -15.82 -9.06 5.37
N HIS A 148 -16.96 -8.92 4.70
CA HIS A 148 -17.83 -10.05 4.31
C HIS A 148 -17.67 -10.49 2.86
N TRP A 149 -16.68 -9.95 2.14
CA TRP A 149 -16.41 -10.33 0.76
C TRP A 149 -15.70 -11.67 0.72
N ASP A 150 -15.97 -12.48 -0.32
CA ASP A 150 -15.38 -13.79 -0.48
C ASP A 150 -13.88 -13.69 -0.70
N TRP A 151 -13.09 -14.38 0.11
CA TRP A 151 -11.64 -14.48 -0.11
C TRP A 151 -11.35 -15.31 -1.36
N ARG A 152 -10.58 -14.74 -2.29
CA ARG A 152 -10.15 -15.42 -3.53
C ARG A 152 -8.64 -15.60 -3.60
N VAL A 153 -7.90 -14.68 -2.98
CA VAL A 153 -6.46 -14.83 -2.73
C VAL A 153 -6.15 -14.38 -1.32
N HIS A 154 -5.38 -15.20 -0.62
CA HIS A 154 -4.69 -14.84 0.61
C HIS A 154 -3.25 -15.31 0.49
N ALA A 155 -2.31 -14.39 0.30
CA ALA A 155 -0.91 -14.68 0.09
C ALA A 155 -0.07 -13.93 1.12
N VAL A 156 0.57 -14.67 2.03
CA VAL A 156 1.58 -14.16 2.96
C VAL A 156 2.90 -14.83 2.59
N THR A 157 3.84 -14.06 2.07
CA THR A 157 5.12 -14.59 1.58
C THR A 157 6.29 -13.78 2.12
N ALA A 158 7.51 -14.25 1.86
CA ALA A 158 8.74 -13.65 2.36
C ALA A 158 8.69 -13.41 3.87
N ASP A 159 8.40 -14.43 4.67
CA ASP A 159 8.36 -14.34 6.15
C ASP A 159 7.45 -13.23 6.71
N GLY A 160 6.41 -12.86 5.97
CA GLY A 160 5.46 -11.79 6.31
C GLY A 160 5.82 -10.41 5.77
N TYR A 161 6.95 -10.26 5.07
CA TYR A 161 7.38 -9.01 4.44
C TYR A 161 6.58 -8.65 3.18
N PHE A 162 5.82 -9.59 2.61
CA PHE A 162 4.86 -9.30 1.54
C PHE A 162 3.53 -9.98 1.83
N LYS A 163 2.45 -9.19 1.83
CA LYS A 163 1.09 -9.70 1.96
C LYS A 163 0.22 -9.20 0.81
N LEU A 164 -0.65 -10.06 0.30
CA LEU A 164 -1.64 -9.73 -0.70
C LEU A 164 -2.96 -10.44 -0.41
N ALA A 165 -4.05 -9.69 -0.46
CA ALA A 165 -5.40 -10.19 -0.39
C ALA A 165 -6.19 -9.75 -1.63
N ILE A 166 -6.97 -10.66 -2.21
CA ILE A 166 -8.00 -10.34 -3.21
C ILE A 166 -9.31 -10.94 -2.72
N LYS A 167 -10.34 -10.10 -2.61
CA LYS A 167 -11.70 -10.54 -2.25
C LYS A 167 -12.68 -10.16 -3.35
N LYS A 168 -13.74 -10.94 -3.49
CA LYS A 168 -14.81 -10.72 -4.48
C LYS A 168 -16.10 -10.36 -3.73
N HIS A 169 -16.80 -9.33 -4.20
CA HIS A 169 -18.15 -9.05 -3.73
C HIS A 169 -19.07 -10.23 -4.09
N ILE A 170 -20.01 -10.56 -3.19
CA ILE A 170 -20.86 -11.74 -3.33
C ILE A 170 -21.82 -11.62 -4.53
N ASP A 171 -22.44 -10.45 -4.70
CA ASP A 171 -23.51 -10.23 -5.69
C ASP A 171 -23.12 -9.29 -6.84
N GLU A 172 -21.94 -8.67 -6.78
CA GLU A 172 -21.54 -7.62 -7.72
C GLU A 172 -20.25 -8.00 -8.44
N LEU A 173 -20.03 -7.44 -9.63
CA LEU A 173 -18.76 -7.57 -10.37
C LEU A 173 -17.69 -6.63 -9.80
N LEU A 174 -17.56 -6.63 -8.48
CA LEU A 174 -16.61 -5.83 -7.72
C LEU A 174 -15.62 -6.73 -6.98
N TRP A 175 -14.39 -6.25 -6.92
CA TRP A 175 -13.29 -6.91 -6.26
C TRP A 175 -12.53 -5.91 -5.41
N SER A 176 -11.96 -6.38 -4.33
CA SER A 176 -11.07 -5.60 -3.49
C SER A 176 -9.67 -6.21 -3.51
N PHE A 177 -8.67 -5.36 -3.34
CA PHE A 177 -7.30 -5.79 -3.12
C PHE A 177 -6.70 -5.08 -1.91
N ALA A 178 -5.77 -5.76 -1.25
CA ALA A 178 -4.87 -5.18 -0.28
C ALA A 178 -3.46 -5.70 -0.56
N VAL A 179 -2.47 -4.82 -0.57
CA VAL A 179 -1.05 -5.17 -0.72
C VAL A 179 -0.25 -4.46 0.35
N GLU A 180 0.63 -5.21 1.02
CA GLU A 180 1.52 -4.70 2.06
C GLU A 180 2.97 -5.14 1.80
N TRP A 181 3.90 -4.22 2.01
CA TRP A 181 5.33 -4.45 2.00
C TRP A 181 5.95 -4.07 3.33
N ASN A 182 6.79 -4.97 3.82
CA ASN A 182 7.65 -4.79 4.98
C ASN A 182 6.97 -4.30 6.26
N GLU A 183 5.67 -4.58 6.40
CA GLU A 183 4.87 -4.17 7.56
C GLU A 183 4.85 -2.65 7.80
N SER A 184 5.25 -1.88 6.78
CA SER A 184 5.53 -0.45 6.87
C SER A 184 4.69 0.35 5.90
N TYR A 185 4.33 -0.25 4.77
CA TYR A 185 3.69 0.41 3.67
C TYR A 185 2.61 -0.50 3.09
N ARG A 186 1.40 0.02 2.90
CA ARG A 186 0.32 -0.72 2.27
C ARG A 186 -0.54 0.16 1.41
N ILE A 187 -1.27 -0.49 0.51
CA ILE A 187 -2.24 0.14 -0.36
C ILE A 187 -3.39 -0.83 -0.55
N VAL A 188 -4.59 -0.28 -0.51
CA VAL A 188 -5.85 -0.99 -0.66
C VAL A 188 -6.64 -0.36 -1.79
N GLY A 189 -7.64 -1.05 -2.29
CA GLY A 189 -8.52 -0.48 -3.29
C GLY A 189 -9.46 -1.49 -3.90
N PHE A 190 -10.16 -1.04 -4.91
CA PHE A 190 -11.22 -1.79 -5.56
C PHE A 190 -10.98 -1.86 -7.06
N PHE A 191 -11.55 -2.87 -7.72
CA PHE A 191 -11.54 -2.99 -9.18
C PHE A 191 -12.74 -3.80 -9.67
N GLY A 192 -13.09 -3.63 -10.95
CA GLY A 192 -14.27 -4.26 -11.54
C GLY A 192 -15.21 -3.23 -12.19
N ASP A 193 -16.51 -3.46 -12.06
CA ASP A 193 -17.54 -2.62 -12.67
C ASP A 193 -17.43 -1.14 -12.28
N THR A 194 -17.41 -0.26 -13.27
CA THR A 194 -17.16 1.19 -13.06
C THR A 194 -18.29 1.86 -12.28
N ALA A 195 -19.55 1.45 -12.47
CA ALA A 195 -20.67 2.08 -11.78
C ALA A 195 -20.66 1.72 -10.28
N GLY A 196 -20.43 0.45 -9.95
CA GLY A 196 -20.27 0.00 -8.56
C GLY A 196 -19.09 0.67 -7.86
N LEU A 197 -17.97 0.88 -8.57
CA LEU A 197 -16.80 1.59 -8.03
C LEU A 197 -17.09 3.07 -7.73
N ILE A 198 -17.90 3.75 -8.55
CA ILE A 198 -18.34 5.13 -8.28
C ILE A 198 -19.17 5.17 -7.00
N MET A 199 -20.09 4.22 -6.81
CA MET A 199 -20.89 4.14 -5.59
C MET A 199 -20.05 3.87 -4.33
N LEU A 200 -18.97 3.09 -4.44
CA LEU A 200 -18.01 2.91 -3.34
C LEU A 200 -17.23 4.19 -3.04
N ARG A 201 -16.73 4.86 -4.08
CA ARG A 201 -16.01 6.13 -3.94
C ARG A 201 -16.86 7.18 -3.23
N ASP A 202 -18.13 7.30 -3.61
CA ASP A 202 -19.02 8.34 -3.06
C ASP A 202 -19.36 8.11 -1.57
N ARG A 203 -19.11 6.90 -1.05
CA ARG A 203 -19.22 6.55 0.39
C ARG A 203 -17.89 6.67 1.15
N LEU A 204 -16.78 6.85 0.45
CA LEU A 204 -15.45 6.89 1.06
C LEU A 204 -15.33 8.14 1.95
N PRO A 205 -14.90 8.00 3.22
CA PRO A 205 -14.73 9.15 4.09
C PRO A 205 -13.63 10.08 3.58
N GLU A 206 -13.86 11.39 3.67
CA GLU A 206 -12.84 12.39 3.41
C GLU A 206 -11.86 12.44 4.58
N LEU A 207 -10.56 12.39 4.28
CA LEU A 207 -9.55 12.57 5.31
C LEU A 207 -9.47 14.03 5.70
N ALA A 208 -9.92 14.35 6.91
CA ALA A 208 -9.92 15.71 7.43
C ALA A 208 -8.49 16.28 7.49
N MET A 209 -8.27 17.34 6.72
CA MET A 209 -6.99 18.07 6.66
C MET A 209 -7.19 19.46 7.27
N GLN A 210 -6.40 19.78 8.28
CA GLN A 210 -6.38 21.07 8.97
C GLN A 210 -5.46 22.06 8.24
N THR A 211 -6.00 23.22 7.89
CA THR A 211 -5.23 24.31 7.27
C THR A 211 -4.48 25.09 8.33
N ILE A 212 -3.14 25.11 8.25
CA ILE A 212 -2.26 25.89 9.15
C ILE A 212 -1.97 27.26 8.53
N HIS A 213 -1.91 27.33 7.20
CA HIS A 213 -1.62 28.55 6.48
C HIS A 213 -2.48 28.63 5.23
N ALA A 214 -3.02 29.82 4.95
CA ALA A 214 -3.64 30.17 3.68
C ALA A 214 -3.40 31.67 3.42
N LYS A 215 -2.59 31.99 2.41
CA LYS A 215 -2.33 33.36 1.96
C LYS A 215 -2.29 33.40 0.44
N GLY A 216 -3.34 33.93 -0.18
CA GLY A 216 -3.48 33.88 -1.64
C GLY A 216 -3.56 32.43 -2.12
N ASP A 217 -2.70 32.08 -3.09
CA ASP A 217 -2.62 30.71 -3.62
C ASP A 217 -1.70 29.78 -2.80
N ASP A 218 -1.03 30.29 -1.77
CA ASP A 218 -0.20 29.49 -0.87
C ASP A 218 -1.02 28.94 0.30
N TRP A 219 -1.14 27.62 0.37
CA TRP A 219 -1.79 26.94 1.49
C TRP A 219 -0.94 25.79 2.01
N VAL A 220 -0.92 25.66 3.34
CA VAL A 220 -0.33 24.52 4.04
C VAL A 220 -1.43 23.83 4.81
N ARG A 221 -1.66 22.56 4.47
CA ARG A 221 -2.57 21.68 5.20
C ARG A 221 -1.80 20.53 5.80
N HIS A 222 -2.28 20.05 6.93
CA HIS A 222 -1.73 18.89 7.62
C HIS A 222 -2.86 18.01 8.15
N ARG A 223 -2.53 16.76 8.41
CA ARG A 223 -3.37 15.82 9.15
C ARG A 223 -2.47 15.05 10.09
N ARG A 224 -3.01 14.74 11.27
CA ARG A 224 -2.36 13.83 12.21
C ARG A 224 -2.55 12.41 11.73
N GLU A 225 -1.46 11.68 11.59
CA GLU A 225 -1.49 10.25 11.30
C GLU A 225 -2.09 9.48 12.48
N VAL A 226 -2.92 8.48 12.17
CA VAL A 226 -3.60 7.66 13.18
C VAL A 226 -3.08 6.21 13.08
N PRO A 227 -2.34 5.71 14.09
CA PRO A 227 -1.88 4.33 14.07
C PRO A 227 -3.05 3.36 14.31
N LEU A 228 -2.93 2.14 13.80
CA LEU A 228 -3.85 1.03 14.08
C LEU A 228 -3.16 0.05 15.02
N CYS A 229 -3.88 -0.43 16.05
CA CYS A 229 -3.40 -1.50 16.91
C CYS A 229 -3.37 -2.83 16.15
N ASP A 230 -2.37 -3.67 16.42
CA ASP A 230 -2.19 -4.94 15.71
C ASP A 230 -3.39 -5.89 15.93
N GLU A 231 -4.06 -5.81 17.08
CA GLU A 231 -5.26 -6.60 17.38
C GLU A 231 -6.48 -6.19 16.54
N ASP A 232 -6.54 -4.93 16.11
CA ASP A 232 -7.62 -4.38 15.29
C ASP A 232 -7.35 -4.55 13.78
N ASP A 233 -6.10 -4.88 13.40
CA ASP A 233 -5.74 -5.12 12.01
C ASP A 233 -6.22 -6.50 11.53
N LYS A 234 -7.37 -6.51 10.86
CA LYS A 234 -7.97 -7.70 10.24
C LYS A 234 -7.82 -7.73 8.73
N LEU A 235 -7.00 -6.84 8.14
CA LEU A 235 -6.90 -6.67 6.69
C LEU A 235 -6.45 -7.96 6.00
N PHE A 236 -5.53 -8.69 6.63
CA PHE A 236 -4.95 -9.96 6.15
C PHE A 236 -5.34 -11.16 7.05
N SER A 237 -6.41 -11.06 7.82
CA SER A 237 -6.93 -12.15 8.64
C SER A 237 -8.12 -12.79 7.94
N PRO A 238 -7.97 -13.95 7.26
CA PRO A 238 -9.12 -14.68 6.74
C PRO A 238 -10.04 -15.10 7.90
N PRO A 239 -11.34 -15.34 7.65
CA PRO A 239 -12.22 -15.96 8.64
C PRO A 239 -11.61 -17.26 9.15
N ASP A 240 -11.86 -17.59 10.41
CA ASP A 240 -11.54 -18.89 11.00
C ASP A 240 -12.45 -19.97 10.38
N ASP A 241 -12.31 -20.23 9.08
CA ASP A 241 -12.85 -21.43 8.48
C ASP A 241 -11.87 -22.55 8.81
N THR A 242 -12.29 -23.38 9.76
CA THR A 242 -11.72 -24.67 10.13
C THR A 242 -11.23 -25.40 8.88
N PHE A 243 -9.92 -25.33 8.61
CA PHE A 243 -9.26 -26.36 7.81
C PHE A 243 -9.34 -27.65 8.63
N ASP A 244 -10.44 -28.38 8.45
CA ASP A 244 -10.53 -29.76 8.89
C ASP A 244 -9.45 -30.54 8.12
N GLN A 245 -8.37 -30.88 8.80
CA GLN A 245 -7.27 -31.69 8.27
C GLN A 245 -7.68 -33.17 8.15
N SER A 246 -8.93 -33.47 7.83
CA SER A 246 -9.45 -34.83 7.65
C SER A 246 -9.83 -35.09 6.19
N ALA A 247 -8.86 -34.97 5.29
CA ALA A 247 -8.96 -35.54 3.95
C ALA A 247 -7.55 -35.89 3.43
N GLY A 248 -6.92 -36.84 4.12
CA GLY A 248 -5.61 -37.38 3.78
C GLY A 248 -5.46 -38.77 4.38
N GLY A 249 -6.35 -39.68 3.96
CA GLY A 249 -6.37 -41.06 4.41
C GLY A 249 -7.25 -41.88 3.49
N GLU A 250 -6.74 -42.18 2.30
CA GLU A 250 -6.73 -43.51 1.65
C GLU A 250 -5.88 -43.46 0.37
#